data_AF-A0A536H454-F1
#
_entry.id   AF-A0A536H454-F1
#
_cell.length_a   1.000
_cell.length_b   1.000
_cell.length_c   1.000
_cell.angle_alpha   90.00
_cell.angle_beta   90.00
_cell.angle_gamma   90.00
#
_symmetry.space_group_name_H-M   'P 1'
#
loop_
_entity.id
_entity.type
_entity.pdbx_description
1 polymer ?
#
loop_
_entity_poly.entity_id
_entity_poly.type
_entity_poly.pdbx_seq_one_letter_code
_entity_poly.pdbx_strand_id
1 'polypeptide(L)'
;MSSSMAKKNPDYAPKSPRGRPHDVVALVFDYVEDAIHVLVAALLVIAGGFVLWSVVATIGAELTKPADPLTFATKILDKGLVLFIIAELLHTVRVTIQERTLVVEPFLIVGLIAGVRRLLLVTAQAAEEGAKFQWNPQGIEISVLLALVLGITVALILWRRFYGRRSSTDE
;
A
#
# COMPACT_ATOMS: atom_id res chain seq x y z
N MET A 1 -3.12 54.98 60.32
CA MET A 1 -2.04 54.06 60.74
C MET A 1 -2.63 52.68 60.99
N SER A 2 -2.48 51.75 60.05
CA SER A 2 -1.98 50.40 60.32
C SER A 2 -1.90 49.66 58.99
N SER A 3 -0.66 49.44 58.57
CA SER A 3 -0.25 48.57 57.48
C SER A 3 -0.20 47.14 58.02
N SER A 4 -0.75 46.17 57.29
CA SER A 4 -0.39 44.76 57.48
C SER A 4 -0.55 43.99 56.17
N MET A 5 0.51 44.09 55.37
CA MET A 5 1.13 43.06 54.53
C MET A 5 0.25 41.96 53.93
N ALA A 6 -0.12 42.15 52.65
CA ALA A 6 -0.39 41.03 51.75
C ALA A 6 0.95 40.40 51.31
N LYS A 7 1.23 39.18 51.78
CA LYS A 7 2.43 38.41 51.44
C LYS A 7 2.35 37.99 49.96
N LYS A 8 3.03 38.73 49.07
CA LYS A 8 3.17 38.39 47.65
C LYS A 8 4.13 37.21 47.54
N ASN A 9 3.60 36.02 47.23
CA ASN A 9 4.39 34.82 46.98
C ASN A 9 5.30 35.07 45.75
N PRO A 10 6.63 35.13 45.90
CA PRO A 10 7.54 35.22 44.77
C PRO A 10 8.08 33.82 44.52
N ASP A 11 7.54 33.11 43.53
CA ASP A 11 8.30 32.10 42.78
C ASP A 11 7.38 31.39 41.79
N TYR A 12 7.04 32.12 40.73
CA TYR A 12 6.81 31.49 39.44
C TYR A 12 8.08 31.70 38.62
N ALA A 13 9.09 30.89 38.88
CA ALA A 13 10.17 30.70 37.93
C ALA A 13 9.56 30.08 36.67
N PRO A 14 9.61 30.72 35.49
CA PRO A 14 9.28 30.02 34.26
C PRO A 14 10.28 28.86 34.14
N LYS A 15 9.77 27.63 34.21
CA LYS A 15 10.57 26.42 33.98
C LYS A 15 11.25 26.58 32.63
N SER A 16 12.58 26.58 32.66
CA SER A 16 13.45 26.67 31.48
C SER A 16 12.98 25.72 30.37
N PRO A 17 12.96 26.16 29.10
CA PRO A 17 12.70 25.28 27.97
C PRO A 17 13.71 24.14 27.98
N ARG A 18 13.25 22.92 28.27
CA ARG A 18 14.07 21.72 28.06
C ARG A 18 14.22 21.58 26.55
N GLY A 19 15.36 22.00 26.01
CA GLY A 19 15.82 21.57 24.69
C GLY A 19 15.93 20.05 24.71
N ARG A 20 14.99 19.37 24.06
CA ARG A 20 14.81 17.93 24.17
C ARG A 20 15.59 17.24 23.04
N PRO A 21 16.51 16.30 23.34
CA PRO A 21 17.21 15.50 22.33
C PRO A 21 16.29 14.58 21.51
N HIS A 22 15.00 14.49 21.87
CA HIS A 22 13.99 13.74 21.11
C HIS A 22 13.64 14.40 19.77
N ASP A 23 13.84 15.72 19.63
CA ASP A 23 13.46 16.45 18.42
C ASP A 23 14.44 16.16 17.28
N VAL A 24 15.74 15.99 17.58
CA VAL A 24 16.77 15.69 16.56
C VAL A 24 16.67 14.25 16.06
N VAL A 25 16.41 13.30 16.94
CA VAL A 25 16.25 11.88 16.56
C VAL A 25 14.99 11.69 15.72
N ALA A 26 13.88 12.35 16.07
CA ALA A 26 12.67 12.34 15.27
C ALA A 26 12.91 12.95 13.88
N LEU A 27 13.60 14.09 13.81
CA LEU A 27 13.88 14.77 12.54
C LEU A 27 14.74 13.93 11.58
N VAL A 28 15.73 13.21 12.13
CA VAL A 28 16.57 12.30 11.34
C VAL A 28 15.77 11.09 10.87
N PHE A 29 14.88 10.56 11.71
CA PHE A 29 14.03 9.43 11.35
C PHE A 29 13.07 9.78 10.21
N ASP A 30 12.38 10.92 10.31
CA ASP A 30 11.46 11.42 9.28
C ASP A 30 12.18 11.63 7.94
N TYR A 31 13.40 12.17 7.97
CA TYR A 31 14.20 12.38 6.75
C TYR A 31 14.62 11.06 6.09
N VAL A 32 15.02 10.08 6.90
CA VAL A 32 15.39 8.74 6.40
C VAL A 32 14.18 8.02 5.84
N GLU A 33 13.02 8.09 6.51
CA GLU A 33 11.77 7.52 6.03
C GLU A 33 11.35 8.12 4.69
N ASP A 34 11.37 9.45 4.55
CA ASP A 34 11.06 10.13 3.29
C ASP A 34 12.04 9.74 2.18
N ALA A 35 13.34 9.65 2.50
CA ALA A 35 14.36 9.23 1.53
C ALA A 35 14.13 7.80 1.04
N ILE A 36 13.76 6.87 1.93
CA ILE A 36 13.44 5.48 1.58
C ILE A 36 12.20 5.44 0.68
N HIS A 37 11.13 6.14 1.03
CA HIS A 37 9.90 6.15 0.23
C HIS A 37 10.13 6.71 -1.18
N VAL A 38 10.90 7.80 -1.30
CA VAL A 38 11.26 8.38 -2.60
C VAL A 38 12.11 7.41 -3.41
N LEU A 39 13.09 6.75 -2.78
CA LEU A 39 13.93 5.76 -3.45
C LEU A 39 13.12 4.56 -3.96
N VAL A 40 12.24 4.00 -3.13
CA VAL A 40 11.36 2.90 -3.50
C VAL A 40 10.43 3.30 -4.64
N ALA A 41 9.81 4.50 -4.56
CA ALA A 41 8.97 5.02 -5.63
C ALA A 41 9.75 5.15 -6.95
N ALA A 42 10.97 5.70 -6.90
CA ALA A 42 11.81 5.85 -8.08
C ALA A 42 12.17 4.49 -8.71
N LEU A 43 12.56 3.50 -7.90
CA LEU A 43 12.86 2.15 -8.36
C LEU A 43 11.65 1.48 -9.01
N LEU A 44 10.46 1.60 -8.40
CA LEU A 44 9.23 1.06 -8.96
C LEU A 44 8.86 1.74 -10.28
N VAL A 45 9.01 3.06 -10.40
CA VAL A 45 8.75 3.78 -11.66
C VAL A 45 9.70 3.33 -12.77
N ILE A 46 11.00 3.17 -12.47
CA ILE A 46 11.98 2.68 -13.45
C ILE A 46 11.65 1.25 -13.88
N ALA A 47 11.38 0.35 -12.93
CA ALA A 47 11.01 -1.03 -13.21
C ALA A 47 9.71 -1.12 -14.05
N GLY A 48 8.70 -0.33 -13.68
CA GLY A 48 7.43 -0.26 -14.41
C GLY A 48 7.62 0.26 -15.83
N GLY A 49 8.44 1.30 -16.01
CA GLY A 49 8.81 1.81 -17.32
C GLY A 49 9.51 0.78 -18.19
N PHE A 50 10.45 0.00 -17.62
CA PHE A 50 11.13 -1.07 -18.33
C PHE A 50 10.16 -2.19 -18.77
N VAL A 51 9.28 -2.64 -17.87
CA VAL A 51 8.29 -3.67 -18.19
C VAL A 51 7.32 -3.17 -19.25
N LEU A 52 6.82 -1.93 -19.13
CA LEU A 52 5.93 -1.31 -20.10
C LEU A 52 6.59 -1.21 -21.48
N TRP A 53 7.85 -0.75 -21.55
CA TRP A 53 8.64 -0.76 -22.78
C TRP A 53 8.72 -2.16 -23.39
N SER A 54 8.98 -3.18 -22.57
CA SER A 54 9.07 -4.57 -23.02
C SER A 54 7.75 -5.09 -23.62
N VAL A 55 6.60 -4.63 -23.11
CA VAL A 55 5.26 -4.96 -23.64
C VAL A 55 5.10 -4.32 -25.01
N VAL A 56 5.33 -3.01 -25.13
CA VAL A 56 5.20 -2.26 -26.38
C VAL A 56 6.10 -2.84 -27.47
N ALA A 57 7.36 -3.15 -27.14
CA ALA A 57 8.30 -3.78 -28.06
C ALA A 57 7.83 -5.17 -28.54
N THR A 58 7.16 -5.94 -27.67
CA THR A 58 6.60 -7.26 -28.04
C THR A 58 5.45 -7.10 -29.03
N ILE A 59 4.53 -6.17 -28.75
CA ILE A 59 3.42 -5.86 -29.66
C ILE A 59 3.95 -5.43 -31.03
N GLY A 60 4.95 -4.53 -31.06
CA GLY A 60 5.56 -4.08 -32.31
C GLY A 60 6.23 -5.19 -33.11
N ALA A 61 6.95 -6.10 -32.44
CA ALA A 61 7.56 -7.25 -33.10
C ALA A 61 6.52 -8.20 -33.71
N GLU A 62 5.41 -8.43 -33.00
CA GLU A 62 4.35 -9.33 -33.43
C GLU A 62 3.63 -8.85 -34.71
N LEU A 63 3.48 -7.52 -34.87
CA LEU A 63 2.93 -6.94 -36.10
C LEU A 63 3.77 -7.26 -37.34
N THR A 64 5.07 -7.51 -37.17
CA THR A 64 5.97 -7.86 -38.28
C THR A 64 6.12 -9.36 -38.50
N LYS A 65 5.87 -10.17 -37.47
CA LYS A 65 5.94 -11.64 -37.49
C LYS A 65 4.80 -12.18 -36.62
N PRO A 66 3.61 -12.43 -37.18
CA PRO A 66 2.47 -12.88 -36.40
C PRO A 66 2.76 -14.28 -35.86
N ALA A 67 2.85 -14.43 -34.53
CA ALA A 67 2.78 -15.72 -33.88
C ALA A 67 1.31 -16.08 -33.60
N ASP A 68 1.14 -17.28 -33.05
CA ASP A 68 -0.16 -17.79 -32.66
C ASP A 68 -0.85 -16.86 -31.63
N PRO A 69 -2.13 -16.47 -31.83
CA PRO A 69 -2.83 -15.50 -30.98
C PRO A 69 -2.82 -15.84 -29.48
N LEU A 70 -2.87 -17.13 -29.12
CA LEU A 70 -2.83 -17.57 -27.73
C LEU A 70 -1.44 -17.34 -27.10
N THR A 71 -0.38 -17.62 -27.86
CA THR A 71 1.00 -17.36 -27.42
C THR A 71 1.28 -15.86 -27.28
N PHE A 72 0.68 -15.03 -28.12
CA PHE A 72 0.75 -13.58 -27.98
C PHE A 72 0.02 -13.10 -26.73
N ALA A 73 -1.23 -13.53 -26.52
CA ALA A 73 -2.04 -13.14 -25.36
C ALA A 73 -1.34 -13.49 -24.03
N THR A 74 -0.86 -14.72 -23.88
CA THR A 74 -0.15 -15.20 -22.68
C THR A 74 1.11 -14.39 -22.37
N LYS A 75 1.91 -14.03 -23.39
CA LYS A 75 3.10 -13.17 -23.22
C LYS A 75 2.75 -11.76 -22.76
N ILE A 76 1.65 -11.19 -23.29
CA ILE A 76 1.18 -9.88 -22.88
C ILE A 76 0.61 -9.94 -21.47
N LEU A 77 -0.13 -11.00 -21.14
CA LEU A 77 -0.66 -11.23 -19.81
C LEU A 77 0.50 -11.26 -18.82
N ASP A 78 1.47 -12.18 -18.96
CA ASP A 78 2.64 -12.33 -18.07
C ASP A 78 3.32 -10.99 -17.73
N LYS A 79 3.69 -10.22 -18.76
CA LYS A 79 4.30 -8.90 -18.57
C LYS A 79 3.34 -7.89 -17.96
N GLY A 80 2.08 -7.95 -18.33
CA GLY A 80 1.00 -7.16 -17.74
C GLY A 80 0.83 -7.44 -16.24
N LEU A 81 1.02 -8.68 -15.79
CA LEU A 81 0.94 -9.05 -14.37
C LEU A 81 2.06 -8.40 -13.58
N VAL A 82 3.28 -8.46 -14.11
CA VAL A 82 4.45 -7.82 -13.49
C VAL A 82 4.21 -6.32 -13.42
N LEU A 83 3.73 -5.70 -14.51
CA LEU A 83 3.41 -4.26 -14.53
C LEU A 83 2.36 -3.90 -13.48
N PHE A 84 1.38 -4.78 -13.28
CA PHE A 84 0.31 -4.58 -12.33
C PHE A 84 0.75 -4.69 -10.88
N ILE A 85 1.64 -5.65 -10.58
CA ILE A 85 2.30 -5.75 -9.28
C ILE A 85 3.07 -4.45 -8.99
N ILE A 86 3.82 -3.95 -9.97
CA ILE A 86 4.55 -2.68 -9.84
C ILE A 86 3.60 -1.50 -9.59
N ALA A 87 2.51 -1.42 -10.36
CA ALA A 87 1.49 -0.37 -10.19
C ALA A 87 0.84 -0.42 -8.80
N GLU A 88 0.60 -1.62 -8.26
CA GLU A 88 0.04 -1.82 -6.92
C GLU A 88 1.00 -1.36 -5.82
N LEU A 89 2.27 -1.73 -5.92
CA LEU A 89 3.30 -1.30 -4.98
C LEU A 89 3.45 0.22 -5.02
N LEU A 90 3.43 0.82 -6.22
CA LEU A 90 3.51 2.27 -6.39
C LEU A 90 2.29 2.97 -5.77
N HIS A 91 1.09 2.39 -5.89
CA HIS A 91 -0.11 2.90 -5.22
C HIS A 91 0.04 2.89 -3.70
N THR A 92 0.55 1.80 -3.12
CA THR A 92 0.78 1.67 -1.67
C THR A 92 1.80 2.68 -1.17
N VAL A 93 2.91 2.85 -1.90
CA VAL A 93 3.94 3.85 -1.58
C VAL A 93 3.38 5.27 -1.68
N ARG A 94 2.58 5.57 -2.70
CA ARG A 94 1.91 6.88 -2.84
C ARG A 94 1.00 7.18 -1.65
N VAL A 95 0.18 6.22 -1.22
CA VAL A 95 -0.71 6.38 -0.06
C VAL A 95 0.10 6.61 1.21
N THR A 96 1.18 5.85 1.40
CA THR A 96 2.06 5.99 2.57
C THR A 96 2.72 7.37 2.63
N ILE A 97 3.18 7.89 1.48
CA ILE A 97 3.72 9.26 1.38
C ILE A 97 2.65 10.33 1.68
N GLN A 98 1.41 10.12 1.26
CA GLN A 98 0.31 11.09 1.44
C GLN A 98 -0.18 11.16 2.88
N GLU A 99 -0.32 10.02 3.55
CA GLU A 99 -0.94 9.93 4.87
C GLU A 99 0.09 9.98 6.01
N ARG A 100 1.39 9.76 5.72
CA ARG A 100 2.52 9.63 6.69
C ARG A 100 2.28 8.70 7.88
N THR A 101 1.14 8.01 7.88
CA THR A 101 0.63 7.12 8.91
C THR A 101 -0.26 6.12 8.21
N LEU A 102 -0.14 4.84 8.57
CA LEU A 102 -0.99 3.80 8.01
C LEU A 102 -2.35 3.84 8.71
N VAL A 103 -3.29 4.62 8.17
CA VAL A 103 -4.68 4.59 8.64
C VAL A 103 -5.27 3.23 8.25
N VAL A 104 -5.85 2.54 9.24
CA VAL A 104 -6.29 1.15 9.09
C VAL A 104 -7.31 0.99 7.96
N GLU A 105 -8.26 1.92 7.81
CA GLU A 105 -9.31 1.80 6.79
C GLU A 105 -8.79 1.97 5.36
N PRO A 106 -8.06 3.05 4.99
CA PRO A 106 -7.42 3.16 3.67
C PRO A 106 -6.48 1.99 3.36
N PHE A 107 -5.65 1.59 4.34
CA PHE A 107 -4.71 0.48 4.14
C PHE A 107 -5.43 -0.84 3.83
N LEU A 108 -6.48 -1.17 4.57
CA LEU A 108 -7.26 -2.38 4.33
C LEU A 108 -8.02 -2.33 2.99
N ILE A 109 -8.48 -1.16 2.55
CA ILE A 109 -9.11 -0.99 1.23
C ILE A 109 -8.08 -1.24 0.12
N VAL A 110 -6.87 -0.70 0.24
CA VAL A 110 -5.79 -0.97 -0.72
C VAL A 110 -5.44 -2.45 -0.74
N GLY A 111 -5.28 -3.08 0.42
CA GLY A 111 -5.02 -4.52 0.52
C GLY A 111 -6.14 -5.38 -0.08
N LEU A 112 -7.41 -4.98 0.10
CA LEU A 112 -8.56 -5.66 -0.51
C LEU A 112 -8.53 -5.54 -2.03
N ILE A 113 -8.34 -4.33 -2.56
CA ILE A 113 -8.26 -4.09 -4.00
C ILE A 113 -7.11 -4.91 -4.58
N ALA A 114 -5.92 -4.86 -3.99
CA ALA A 114 -4.74 -5.65 -4.37
C ALA A 114 -5.01 -7.16 -4.37
N GLY A 115 -5.70 -7.68 -3.35
CA GLY A 115 -6.04 -9.09 -3.23
C GLY A 115 -7.03 -9.54 -4.31
N VAL A 116 -8.13 -8.81 -4.50
CA VAL A 116 -9.13 -9.10 -5.55
C VAL A 116 -8.50 -9.03 -6.93
N ARG A 117 -7.67 -8.02 -7.12
CA ARG A 117 -6.91 -7.77 -8.32
C ARG A 117 -5.99 -8.94 -8.70
N ARG A 118 -5.19 -9.45 -7.75
CA ARG A 118 -4.33 -10.63 -7.94
C ARG A 118 -5.17 -11.89 -8.17
N LEU A 119 -6.31 -12.03 -7.50
CA LEU A 119 -7.21 -13.16 -7.70
C LEU A 119 -7.72 -13.22 -9.15
N LEU A 120 -8.25 -12.12 -9.69
CA LEU A 120 -8.71 -12.04 -11.10
C LEU A 120 -7.61 -12.41 -12.09
N LEU A 121 -6.42 -11.90 -11.81
CA LEU A 121 -5.22 -12.11 -12.62
C LEU A 121 -4.80 -13.58 -12.65
N VAL A 122 -4.68 -14.23 -11.50
CA VAL A 122 -4.31 -15.65 -11.40
C VAL A 122 -5.40 -16.53 -12.05
N THR A 123 -6.67 -16.18 -11.88
CA THR A 123 -7.76 -16.92 -12.54
C THR A 123 -7.76 -16.75 -14.07
N ALA A 124 -7.34 -15.60 -14.59
CA ALA A 124 -7.19 -15.38 -16.02
C ALA A 124 -6.06 -16.22 -16.62
N GLN A 125 -4.90 -16.27 -15.95
CA GLN A 125 -3.80 -17.14 -16.35
C GLN A 125 -4.20 -18.62 -16.34
N ALA A 126 -4.91 -19.05 -15.29
CA ALA A 126 -5.38 -20.43 -15.17
C ALA A 126 -6.38 -20.82 -16.28
N ALA A 127 -7.17 -19.86 -16.77
CA ALA A 127 -8.09 -20.08 -17.88
C ALA A 127 -7.36 -20.23 -19.24
N GLU A 128 -6.24 -19.52 -19.44
CA GLU A 128 -5.43 -19.61 -20.66
C GLU A 128 -4.67 -20.95 -20.76
N GLU A 129 -4.25 -21.54 -19.64
CA GLU A 129 -3.49 -22.81 -19.60
C GLU A 129 -4.29 -24.06 -20.00
N GLY A 130 -5.55 -23.90 -20.43
CA GLY A 130 -6.27 -24.87 -21.26
C GLY A 130 -6.11 -26.34 -20.84
N ALA A 131 -6.94 -26.78 -19.89
CA ALA A 131 -7.12 -28.18 -19.48
C ALA A 131 -6.02 -28.84 -18.61
N LYS A 132 -4.99 -28.12 -18.16
CA LYS A 132 -4.04 -28.61 -17.13
C LYS A 132 -4.08 -27.82 -15.84
N PHE A 133 -5.28 -27.52 -15.32
CA PHE A 133 -5.42 -26.99 -13.97
C PHE A 133 -4.73 -27.94 -12.98
N GLN A 134 -3.60 -27.51 -12.41
CA GLN A 134 -2.88 -28.27 -11.40
C GLN A 134 -3.32 -27.79 -10.03
N TRP A 135 -3.99 -28.67 -9.29
CA TRP A 135 -4.42 -28.37 -7.92
C TRP A 135 -3.27 -27.87 -7.03
N ASN A 136 -2.05 -28.34 -7.30
CA ASN A 136 -0.84 -27.92 -6.64
C ASN A 136 0.19 -27.50 -7.70
N PRO A 137 0.68 -26.24 -7.74
CA PRO A 137 0.51 -25.16 -6.75
C PRO A 137 -0.66 -24.18 -7.03
N GLN A 138 -1.27 -24.21 -8.22
CA GLN A 138 -2.19 -23.16 -8.68
C GLN A 138 -3.51 -23.12 -7.89
N GLY A 139 -4.08 -24.29 -7.59
CA GLY A 139 -5.28 -24.38 -6.74
C GLY A 139 -5.05 -23.88 -5.31
N ILE A 140 -3.86 -24.16 -4.76
CA ILE A 140 -3.45 -23.65 -3.44
C ILE A 140 -3.34 -22.12 -3.49
N GLU A 141 -2.67 -21.55 -4.49
CA GLU A 141 -2.53 -20.10 -4.63
C GLU A 141 -3.90 -19.40 -4.69
N ILE A 142 -4.82 -19.88 -5.54
CA ILE A 142 -6.17 -19.33 -5.66
C ILE A 142 -6.93 -19.44 -4.33
N SER A 143 -6.84 -20.57 -3.64
CA SER A 143 -7.53 -20.78 -2.36
C SER A 143 -7.00 -19.85 -1.25
N VAL A 144 -5.69 -19.64 -1.19
CA VAL A 144 -5.04 -18.74 -0.23
C VAL A 144 -5.41 -17.29 -0.54
N LEU A 145 -5.38 -16.88 -1.81
CA LEU A 145 -5.80 -15.54 -2.23
C LEU A 145 -7.27 -15.28 -1.92
N LEU A 146 -8.15 -16.25 -2.18
CA LEU A 146 -9.57 -16.15 -1.83
C LEU A 146 -9.75 -16.03 -0.31
N ALA A 147 -9.06 -16.85 0.49
CA ALA A 147 -9.11 -16.79 1.94
C ALA A 147 -8.60 -15.44 2.48
N LEU A 148 -7.52 -14.90 1.89
CA LEU A 148 -6.97 -13.58 2.22
C LEU A 148 -8.00 -12.46 1.95
N VAL A 149 -8.59 -12.46 0.76
CA VAL A 149 -9.62 -11.47 0.36
C VAL A 149 -10.83 -11.52 1.30
N LEU A 150 -11.31 -12.73 1.63
CA LEU A 150 -12.40 -12.92 2.59
C LEU A 150 -12.00 -12.46 3.99
N GLY A 151 -10.78 -12.78 4.45
CA GLY A 151 -10.25 -12.34 5.74
C GLY A 151 -10.19 -10.81 5.86
N ILE A 152 -9.67 -10.13 4.85
CA ILE A 152 -9.64 -8.66 4.79
C ILE A 152 -11.06 -8.08 4.77
N THR A 153 -11.97 -8.69 4.00
CA THR A 153 -13.38 -8.27 3.93
C THR A 153 -14.05 -8.37 5.31
N VAL A 154 -13.86 -9.49 6.02
CA VAL A 154 -14.37 -9.68 7.38
C VAL A 154 -13.75 -8.67 8.34
N ALA A 155 -12.44 -8.44 8.27
CA ALA A 155 -11.75 -7.44 9.09
C ALA A 155 -12.32 -6.03 8.88
N LEU A 156 -12.58 -5.64 7.62
CA LEU A 156 -13.22 -4.37 7.27
C LEU A 156 -14.65 -4.25 7.83
N ILE A 157 -15.45 -5.31 7.73
CA ILE A 157 -16.82 -5.34 8.28
C ILE A 157 -16.78 -5.17 9.80
N LEU A 158 -15.91 -5.91 10.49
CA LEU A 158 -15.75 -5.82 11.94
C LEU A 158 -15.27 -4.42 12.35
N TRP A 159 -14.25 -3.89 11.69
CA TRP A 159 -13.73 -2.55 11.94
C TRP A 159 -14.84 -1.50 11.85
N ARG A 160 -15.61 -1.49 10.74
CA ARG A 160 -16.73 -0.56 10.56
C ARG A 160 -17.81 -0.71 11.63
N ARG A 161 -18.13 -1.94 12.03
CA ARG A 161 -19.15 -2.22 13.06
C ARG A 161 -18.74 -1.77 14.47
N PHE A 162 -17.46 -1.89 14.83
CA PHE A 162 -16.99 -1.58 16.17
C PHE A 162 -16.53 -0.13 16.33
N TYR A 163 -15.93 0.48 15.30
CA TYR A 163 -15.40 1.84 15.37
C TYR A 163 -16.41 2.93 14.93
N GLY A 164 -17.38 2.61 14.07
CA GLY A 164 -18.39 3.56 13.57
C GLY A 164 -19.50 3.98 14.56
N ARG A 165 -19.44 3.56 15.84
CA ARG A 165 -20.47 3.84 16.87
C ARG A 165 -20.07 4.86 17.96
N ARG A 166 -18.88 5.46 17.89
CA ARG A 166 -18.41 6.39 18.96
C ARG A 166 -18.62 7.88 18.67
N SER A 167 -19.22 8.26 17.55
CA SER A 167 -19.40 9.69 17.19
C SER A 167 -20.81 10.23 17.44
N SER A 168 -21.68 9.53 18.19
CA SER A 168 -23.07 9.94 18.42
C SER A 168 -23.47 10.08 19.89
N THR A 169 -22.51 10.19 20.81
CA THR A 169 -22.77 10.37 22.25
C THR A 169 -22.27 11.70 22.83
N ASP A 170 -21.75 12.61 22.00
CA ASP A 170 -21.27 13.93 22.43
C ASP A 170 -22.04 15.07 21.73
N GLU A 171 -23.38 15.03 21.75
CA GLU A 171 -24.26 16.20 21.57
C GLU A 171 -25.19 16.36 22.78
#